data_AF-A0A0K9NML1-F1
#
_entry.id   AF-A0A0K9NML1-F1
#
_cell.length_a   1.000
_cell.length_b   1.000
_cell.length_c   1.000
_cell.angle_alpha   90.00
_cell.angle_beta   90.00
_cell.angle_gamma   90.00
#
_symmetry.space_group_name_H-M   'P 1'
#
loop_
_entity.id
_entity.type
_entity.pdbx_description
1 polymer ?
#
loop_
_entity_poly.entity_id
_entity_poly.type
_entity_poly.pdbx_seq_one_letter_code
_entity_poly.pdbx_strand_id
1 'polypeptide(L)'
;MNKGGGRLLANLTYKTNDIQTLRMITGAIANLCGNEKLHIMLKKDGVTRALLELSKIDDADDVITQIARGIANFAKCETRNRYNGKRKGKSLLIDDNVLNWILYHSKRAHGSTRRNIDLALCHLAQNEHNTADIVSSGALEELHRMSEESLENDIRDFAKKTLNLNPAFVKSSQIANV
;
A
#
# COMPACT_ATOMS: atom_id res chain seq x y z
N MET A 1 -21.38 -10.35 -12.53
CA MET A 1 -21.70 -11.13 -11.32
C MET A 1 -20.43 -11.27 -10.47
N ASN A 2 -20.48 -10.89 -9.19
CA ASN A 2 -19.44 -11.26 -8.22
C ASN A 2 -19.67 -12.73 -7.84
N LYS A 3 -18.69 -13.61 -8.06
CA LYS A 3 -18.78 -15.04 -7.68
C LYS A 3 -18.43 -15.29 -6.20
N GLY A 4 -18.17 -14.25 -5.42
CA GLY A 4 -17.89 -14.32 -3.98
C GLY A 4 -16.45 -14.72 -3.62
N GLY A 5 -15.56 -14.85 -4.61
CA GLY A 5 -14.17 -15.29 -4.39
C GLY A 5 -13.38 -14.38 -3.45
N GLY A 6 -13.53 -13.07 -3.55
CA GLY A 6 -12.87 -12.11 -2.63
C GLY A 6 -13.32 -12.33 -1.18
N ARG A 7 -14.63 -12.44 -0.96
CA ARG A 7 -15.22 -12.73 0.36
C ARG A 7 -14.79 -14.07 0.91
N LEU A 8 -14.73 -15.11 0.08
CA LEU A 8 -14.27 -16.43 0.49
C LEU A 8 -12.83 -16.35 0.99
N LEU A 9 -11.93 -15.71 0.21
CA LEU A 9 -10.53 -15.55 0.60
C LEU A 9 -10.39 -14.75 1.91
N ALA A 10 -11.12 -13.63 2.05
CA ALA A 10 -11.14 -12.84 3.28
C ALA A 10 -11.68 -13.64 4.47
N ASN A 11 -12.70 -14.47 4.29
CA ASN A 11 -13.22 -15.29 5.38
C ASN A 11 -12.25 -16.41 5.78
N LEU A 12 -11.50 -16.97 4.84
CA LEU A 12 -10.54 -18.03 5.13
C LEU A 12 -9.38 -17.54 6.01
N THR A 13 -9.01 -16.25 5.95
CA THR A 13 -7.97 -15.68 6.80
C THR A 13 -8.29 -15.77 8.29
N TYR A 14 -9.58 -15.86 8.65
CA TYR A 14 -10.04 -15.98 10.04
C TYR A 14 -10.33 -17.43 10.46
N LYS A 15 -10.21 -18.39 9.55
CA LYS A 15 -10.58 -19.80 9.76
C LYS A 15 -9.39 -20.74 9.83
N THR A 16 -8.18 -20.24 9.64
CA THR A 16 -6.96 -21.05 9.68
C THR A 16 -5.83 -20.28 10.34
N ASN A 17 -5.02 -21.00 11.10
CA ASN A 17 -3.75 -20.52 11.65
C ASN A 17 -2.56 -21.19 10.95
N ASP A 18 -2.81 -22.04 9.95
CA ASP A 18 -1.74 -22.67 9.17
C ASP A 18 -1.06 -21.63 8.28
N ILE A 19 0.21 -21.35 8.58
CA ILE A 19 1.00 -20.28 7.94
C ILE A 19 1.13 -20.51 6.43
N GLN A 20 1.25 -21.76 5.97
CA GLN A 20 1.27 -22.05 4.53
C GLN A 20 -0.03 -21.67 3.84
N THR A 21 -1.16 -22.08 4.42
CA THR A 21 -2.48 -21.74 3.90
C THR A 21 -2.67 -20.23 3.87
N LEU A 22 -2.28 -19.52 4.94
CA LEU A 22 -2.33 -18.05 4.98
C LEU A 22 -1.46 -17.41 3.90
N ARG A 23 -0.25 -17.93 3.67
CA ARG A 23 0.64 -17.48 2.60
C ARG A 23 0.03 -17.67 1.22
N MET A 24 -0.65 -18.79 0.97
CA MET A 24 -1.34 -19.06 -0.30
C MET A 24 -2.54 -18.12 -0.51
N ILE A 25 -3.35 -17.92 0.54
CA ILE A 25 -4.51 -17.01 0.51
C ILE A 25 -4.06 -15.57 0.23
N THR A 26 -3.08 -15.07 0.98
CA THR A 26 -2.53 -13.72 0.79
C THR A 26 -1.86 -13.55 -0.56
N GLY A 27 -1.17 -14.58 -1.06
CA GLY A 27 -0.61 -14.58 -2.41
C GLY A 27 -1.67 -14.46 -3.50
N ALA A 28 -2.79 -15.18 -3.37
CA ALA A 28 -3.93 -15.06 -4.27
C ALA A 28 -4.59 -13.68 -4.21
N ILE A 29 -4.81 -13.15 -3.00
CA ILE A 29 -5.32 -11.78 -2.78
C ILE A 29 -4.39 -10.77 -3.45
N ALA A 30 -3.07 -10.89 -3.28
CA ALA A 30 -2.10 -9.96 -3.86
C ALA A 30 -2.16 -9.91 -5.39
N ASN A 31 -2.48 -11.04 -6.05
CA ASN A 31 -2.71 -11.08 -7.49
C ASN A 31 -4.01 -10.35 -7.88
N LEU A 32 -5.08 -10.54 -7.10
CA LEU A 32 -6.35 -9.84 -7.33
C LEU A 32 -6.23 -8.33 -7.14
N CYS A 33 -5.41 -7.88 -6.18
CA CYS A 33 -5.09 -6.47 -5.97
C CYS A 33 -4.42 -5.82 -7.20
N GLY A 34 -3.79 -6.60 -8.07
CA GLY A 34 -3.25 -6.13 -9.35
C GLY A 34 -4.30 -5.88 -10.44
N ASN A 35 -5.60 -6.05 -10.14
CA ASN A 35 -6.69 -5.81 -11.06
C ASN A 35 -7.70 -4.83 -10.48
N GLU A 36 -7.63 -3.58 -10.92
CA GLU A 36 -8.48 -2.51 -10.41
C GLU A 36 -9.98 -2.74 -10.58
N LYS A 37 -10.40 -3.45 -11.65
CA LYS A 37 -11.82 -3.77 -11.85
C LYS A 37 -12.41 -4.53 -10.65
N LEU A 38 -11.55 -5.13 -9.82
CA LEU A 38 -11.90 -5.84 -8.61
C LEU A 38 -11.83 -4.99 -7.35
N HIS A 39 -11.15 -3.84 -7.32
CA HIS A 39 -10.85 -3.08 -6.08
C HIS A 39 -12.08 -2.70 -5.25
N ILE A 40 -13.14 -2.17 -5.89
CA ILE A 40 -14.40 -1.85 -5.20
C ILE A 40 -15.00 -3.11 -4.57
N MET A 41 -14.93 -4.23 -5.28
CA MET A 41 -15.42 -5.51 -4.78
C MET A 41 -14.54 -6.06 -3.65
N LEU A 42 -13.21 -6.00 -3.78
CA LEU A 42 -12.27 -6.44 -2.74
C LEU A 42 -12.47 -5.66 -1.45
N LYS A 43 -12.66 -4.34 -1.53
CA LYS A 43 -13.01 -3.51 -0.36
C LYS A 43 -14.35 -3.95 0.24
N LYS A 44 -15.40 -4.06 -0.58
CA LYS A 44 -16.74 -4.48 -0.12
C LYS A 44 -16.73 -5.86 0.54
N ASP A 45 -15.89 -6.76 0.04
CA ASP A 45 -15.73 -8.11 0.55
C ASP A 45 -14.77 -8.20 1.75
N GLY A 46 -14.27 -7.06 2.26
CA GLY A 46 -13.49 -6.98 3.49
C GLY A 46 -12.02 -7.39 3.34
N VAL A 47 -11.52 -7.51 2.11
CA VAL A 47 -10.16 -8.02 1.83
C VAL A 47 -9.08 -7.13 2.42
N THR A 48 -9.20 -5.81 2.29
CA THR A 48 -8.25 -4.83 2.84
C THR A 48 -8.14 -4.96 4.36
N ARG A 49 -9.26 -5.08 5.05
CA ARG A 49 -9.31 -5.32 6.50
C ARG A 49 -8.71 -6.67 6.88
N ALA A 50 -9.01 -7.73 6.13
CA ALA A 50 -8.45 -9.06 6.36
C ALA A 50 -6.91 -9.06 6.26
N LEU A 51 -6.33 -8.34 5.29
CA LEU A 51 -4.88 -8.20 5.17
C LEU A 51 -4.26 -7.50 6.39
N LEU A 52 -4.90 -6.44 6.92
CA LEU A 52 -4.43 -5.75 8.12
C LEU A 52 -4.51 -6.64 9.36
N GLU A 53 -5.57 -7.44 9.51
CA GLU A 53 -5.66 -8.39 10.63
C GLU A 53 -4.58 -9.47 10.56
N LEU A 54 -4.30 -10.01 9.37
CA LEU A 54 -3.26 -11.02 9.19
C LEU A 54 -1.85 -10.52 9.50
N SER A 55 -1.58 -9.23 9.31
CA SER A 55 -0.27 -8.67 9.63
C SER A 55 0.06 -8.62 11.13
N LYS A 56 -0.92 -8.90 11.99
CA LYS A 56 -0.75 -8.96 13.45
C LYS A 56 -0.29 -10.35 13.92
N ILE A 57 -0.17 -11.31 13.01
CA ILE A 57 0.33 -12.65 13.32
C ILE A 57 1.85 -12.58 13.44
N ASP A 58 2.38 -13.04 14.57
CA ASP A 58 3.81 -13.12 14.83
C ASP A 58 4.47 -14.21 13.97
N ASP A 59 5.77 -14.07 13.71
CA ASP A 59 6.60 -15.04 12.97
C ASP A 59 6.07 -15.44 11.58
N ALA A 60 5.48 -14.47 10.86
CA ALA A 60 4.81 -14.68 9.57
C ALA A 60 5.40 -13.84 8.41
N ASP A 61 6.72 -13.71 8.32
CA ASP A 61 7.42 -12.85 7.33
C ASP A 61 6.98 -13.08 5.88
N ASP A 62 6.83 -14.35 5.49
CA ASP A 62 6.36 -14.74 4.16
C ASP A 62 4.94 -14.21 3.89
N VAL A 63 4.06 -14.25 4.88
CA VAL A 63 2.68 -13.74 4.80
C VAL A 63 2.70 -12.21 4.71
N ILE A 64 3.51 -11.54 5.54
CA ILE A 64 3.69 -10.09 5.52
C ILE A 64 4.22 -9.63 4.16
N THR A 65 5.14 -10.38 3.56
CA THR A 65 5.66 -10.12 2.20
C THR A 65 4.53 -10.13 1.17
N GLN A 66 3.62 -11.11 1.25
CA GLN A 66 2.46 -11.19 0.35
C GLN A 66 1.46 -10.04 0.57
N ILE A 67 1.22 -9.67 1.84
CA ILE A 67 0.38 -8.53 2.20
C ILE A 67 0.95 -7.25 1.61
N ALA A 68 2.24 -6.98 1.83
CA ALA A 68 2.95 -5.82 1.28
C ALA A 68 2.86 -5.79 -0.25
N ARG A 69 3.08 -6.93 -0.93
CA ARG A 69 2.94 -7.05 -2.38
C ARG A 69 1.52 -6.72 -2.84
N GLY A 70 0.51 -7.23 -2.14
CA GLY A 70 -0.90 -6.96 -2.45
C GLY A 70 -1.25 -5.48 -2.32
N ILE A 71 -0.81 -4.83 -1.23
CA ILE A 71 -1.02 -3.40 -0.99
C ILE A 71 -0.31 -2.56 -2.07
N ALA A 72 0.93 -2.90 -2.42
CA ALA A 72 1.68 -2.22 -3.47
C ALA A 72 1.00 -2.34 -4.84
N ASN A 73 0.51 -3.53 -5.19
CA ASN A 73 -0.25 -3.76 -6.43
C ASN A 73 -1.55 -2.95 -6.45
N PHE A 74 -2.28 -2.92 -5.33
CA PHE A 74 -3.52 -2.15 -5.21
C PHE A 74 -3.25 -0.65 -5.42
N ALA A 75 -2.31 -0.08 -4.67
CA ALA A 75 -1.93 1.34 -4.77
C ALA A 75 -1.45 1.68 -6.20
N LYS A 76 -0.60 0.85 -6.80
CA LYS A 76 -0.12 1.02 -8.17
C LYS A 76 -1.24 1.08 -9.19
N CYS A 77 -2.23 0.20 -9.07
CA CYS A 77 -3.37 0.14 -9.96
C CYS A 77 -4.26 1.38 -9.83
N GLU A 78 -4.57 1.82 -8.61
CA GLU A 78 -5.33 3.05 -8.38
C GLU A 78 -4.65 4.28 -9.00
N THR A 79 -3.32 4.38 -8.89
CA THR A 79 -2.56 5.52 -9.42
C THR A 79 -2.47 5.53 -10.95
N ARG A 80 -2.47 4.35 -11.61
CA ARG A 80 -2.34 4.24 -13.07
C ARG A 80 -3.60 4.58 -13.83
N ASN A 81 -4.78 4.32 -13.27
CA ASN A 81 -5.99 4.34 -14.07
C ASN A 81 -6.69 5.69 -14.05
N ARG A 82 -6.26 6.53 -14.99
CA ARG A 82 -6.99 7.72 -15.42
C ARG A 82 -8.10 7.31 -16.38
N TYR A 83 -9.19 6.70 -15.91
CA TYR A 83 -10.30 6.37 -16.80
C TYR A 83 -10.95 7.66 -17.31
N ASN A 84 -10.92 7.89 -18.63
CA ASN A 84 -11.40 9.11 -19.30
C ASN A 84 -10.80 10.42 -18.75
N GLY A 85 -9.55 10.40 -18.26
CA GLY A 85 -8.87 11.61 -17.77
C GLY A 85 -9.35 12.13 -16.41
N LYS A 86 -10.35 11.49 -15.79
CA LYS A 86 -10.77 11.83 -14.41
C LYS A 86 -9.98 10.96 -13.43
N ARG A 87 -9.18 11.61 -12.58
CA ARG A 87 -8.54 10.94 -11.43
C ARG A 87 -9.65 10.44 -10.50
N LYS A 88 -9.61 9.16 -10.14
CA LYS A 88 -10.37 8.68 -8.97
C LYS A 88 -9.86 9.43 -7.74
N GLY A 89 -10.77 9.74 -6.82
CA GLY A 89 -10.49 10.53 -5.63
C GLY A 89 -9.48 9.87 -4.69
N LYS A 90 -9.69 10.02 -3.38
CA LYS A 90 -8.81 9.42 -2.38
C LYS A 90 -8.75 7.89 -2.53
N SER A 91 -7.59 7.31 -2.25
CA SER A 91 -7.36 5.86 -2.31
C SER A 91 -8.26 5.09 -1.36
N LEU A 92 -8.80 3.96 -1.83
CA LEU A 92 -9.58 3.04 -1.00
C LEU A 92 -8.76 2.43 0.16
N LEU A 93 -7.44 2.34 -0.01
CA LEU A 93 -6.51 1.87 1.03
C LEU A 93 -6.39 2.88 2.17
N ILE A 94 -6.38 4.18 1.86
CA ILE A 94 -6.38 5.23 2.88
C ILE A 94 -7.70 5.22 3.66
N ASP A 95 -8.83 5.03 2.97
CA ASP A 95 -10.13 4.88 3.65
C ASP A 95 -10.17 3.69 4.63
N ASP A 96 -9.37 2.64 4.39
CA ASP A 96 -9.26 1.48 5.29
C ASP A 96 -8.06 1.57 6.25
N ASN A 97 -7.48 2.76 6.42
CA ASN A 97 -6.37 3.03 7.34
C ASN A 97 -5.08 2.22 7.05
N VAL A 98 -4.87 1.78 5.80
CA VAL A 98 -3.70 1.02 5.40
C VAL A 98 -2.42 1.88 5.43
N LEU A 99 -2.54 3.21 5.35
CA LEU A 99 -1.38 4.10 5.42
C LEU A 99 -0.62 3.97 6.74
N ASN A 100 -1.33 3.85 7.87
CA ASN A 100 -0.68 3.64 9.17
C ASN A 100 0.09 2.32 9.23
N TRP A 101 -0.46 1.28 8.59
CA TRP A 101 0.21 0.00 8.47
C TRP A 101 1.50 0.11 7.64
N ILE A 102 1.44 0.79 6.50
CA ILE A 102 2.61 1.06 5.65
C ILE A 102 3.71 1.76 6.45
N LEU A 103 3.38 2.81 7.22
CA LEU A 103 4.36 3.55 8.02
C LEU A 103 4.89 2.77 9.21
N TYR A 104 4.07 1.93 9.83
CA TYR A 104 4.52 1.06 10.90
C TYR A 104 5.58 0.06 10.41
N HIS A 105 5.35 -0.55 9.25
CA HIS A 105 6.26 -1.52 8.67
C HIS A 105 7.41 -0.91 7.87
N SER A 106 7.29 0.32 7.35
CA SER A 106 8.41 0.98 6.66
C SER A 106 9.62 1.09 7.59
N LYS A 107 9.43 1.29 8.89
CA LYS A 107 10.57 1.41 9.83
C LYS A 107 11.19 0.08 10.25
N ARG A 108 10.57 -1.06 9.91
CA ARG A 108 10.88 -2.38 10.50
C ARG A 108 11.11 -3.48 9.47
N ALA A 109 10.53 -3.35 8.29
CA ALA A 109 10.65 -4.38 7.26
C ALA A 109 12.03 -4.34 6.60
N HIS A 110 12.44 -5.51 6.10
CA HIS A 110 13.67 -5.70 5.34
C HIS A 110 13.38 -6.44 4.02
N GLY A 111 14.38 -6.48 3.13
CA GLY A 111 14.33 -7.25 1.88
C GLY A 111 13.12 -6.93 0.99
N SER A 112 12.49 -7.98 0.45
CA SER A 112 11.35 -7.85 -0.48
C SER A 112 10.11 -7.21 0.15
N THR A 113 9.87 -7.45 1.45
CA THR A 113 8.77 -6.81 2.19
C THR A 113 8.96 -5.30 2.22
N ARG A 114 10.17 -4.86 2.57
CA ARG A 114 10.51 -3.44 2.61
C ARG A 114 10.30 -2.76 1.27
N ARG A 115 10.83 -3.38 0.22
CA ARG A 115 10.67 -2.91 -1.15
C ARG A 115 9.21 -2.71 -1.54
N ASN A 116 8.33 -3.67 -1.20
CA ASN A 116 6.90 -3.58 -1.51
C ASN A 116 6.21 -2.46 -0.72
N ILE A 117 6.57 -2.27 0.55
CA ILE A 117 6.03 -1.17 1.39
C ILE A 117 6.42 0.18 0.81
N ASP A 118 7.69 0.35 0.44
CA ASP A 118 8.22 1.58 -0.15
C ASP A 118 7.53 1.90 -1.48
N LEU A 119 7.32 0.89 -2.34
CA LEU A 119 6.53 1.04 -3.56
C LEU A 119 5.08 1.44 -3.28
N ALA A 120 4.44 0.83 -2.29
CA ALA A 120 3.07 1.18 -1.91
C ALA A 120 2.98 2.65 -1.50
N LEU A 121 3.91 3.12 -0.67
CA LEU A 121 3.96 4.50 -0.21
C LEU A 121 4.14 5.48 -1.37
N CYS A 122 5.12 5.25 -2.25
CA CYS A 122 5.34 6.06 -3.45
C CYS A 122 4.11 6.09 -4.37
N HIS A 123 3.42 4.95 -4.54
CA HIS A 123 2.21 4.89 -5.36
C HIS A 123 1.05 5.67 -4.74
N LEU A 124 0.82 5.55 -3.43
CA LEU A 124 -0.20 6.33 -2.72
C LEU A 124 0.07 7.82 -2.81
N ALA A 125 1.32 8.25 -2.63
CA ALA A 125 1.70 9.66 -2.63
C ALA A 125 1.66 10.32 -4.01
N GLN A 126 1.68 9.55 -5.10
CA GLN A 126 1.45 10.08 -6.45
C GLN A 126 -0.01 10.49 -6.72
N ASN A 127 -0.97 10.03 -5.92
CA ASN A 127 -2.35 10.48 -6.03
C ASN A 127 -2.53 11.77 -5.23
N GLU A 128 -2.76 12.88 -5.92
CA GLU A 128 -2.93 14.20 -5.30
C GLU A 128 -4.09 14.25 -4.29
N HIS A 129 -5.11 13.41 -4.44
CA HIS A 129 -6.23 13.34 -3.48
C HIS A 129 -5.82 12.75 -2.13
N ASN A 130 -4.66 12.09 -2.06
CA ASN A 130 -4.10 11.56 -0.83
C ASN A 130 -3.18 12.57 -0.13
N THR A 131 -2.91 13.75 -0.72
CA THR A 131 -1.91 14.72 -0.23
C THR A 131 -2.11 15.05 1.24
N ALA A 132 -3.35 15.36 1.65
CA ALA A 132 -3.65 15.73 3.02
C ALA A 132 -3.34 14.60 4.02
N ASP A 133 -3.71 13.36 3.68
CA ASP A 133 -3.42 12.18 4.49
C ASP A 133 -1.91 11.92 4.57
N ILE A 134 -1.18 12.05 3.45
CA ILE A 134 0.28 11.87 3.41
C ILE A 134 1.02 12.89 4.29
N VAL A 135 0.60 14.16 4.25
CA VAL A 135 1.21 15.21 5.08
C VAL A 135 0.85 15.03 6.56
N SER A 136 -0.41 14.73 6.87
CA SER A 136 -0.85 14.63 8.27
C SER A 136 -0.42 13.34 8.98
N SER A 137 -0.10 12.27 8.26
CA SER A 137 0.28 10.98 8.85
C SER A 137 1.76 10.82 9.16
N GLY A 138 2.61 11.78 8.78
CA GLY A 138 4.07 11.65 8.84
C GLY A 138 4.66 10.79 7.71
N ALA A 139 3.90 10.59 6.61
CA ALA A 139 4.35 9.80 5.47
C ALA A 139 5.31 10.59 4.56
N LEU A 140 5.25 11.92 4.60
CA LEU A 140 6.12 12.77 3.80
C LEU A 140 7.58 12.66 4.25
N GLU A 141 7.83 12.59 5.56
CA GLU A 141 9.14 12.41 6.16
C GLU A 141 9.75 11.06 5.74
N GLU A 142 8.93 10.01 5.72
CA GLU A 142 9.39 8.69 5.25
C GLU A 142 9.72 8.71 3.76
N LEU A 143 8.96 9.43 2.92
CA LEU A 143 9.29 9.62 1.50
C LEU A 143 10.61 10.37 1.30
N HIS A 144 10.89 11.41 2.09
CA HIS A 144 12.18 12.10 2.08
C HIS A 144 13.32 11.18 2.51
N ARG A 145 13.12 10.44 3.60
CA ARG A 145 14.11 9.47 4.06
C ARG A 145 14.42 8.43 2.99
N MET A 146 13.40 7.90 2.31
CA MET A 146 13.57 6.99 1.18
C MET A 146 14.30 7.64 -0.01
N SER A 147 14.04 8.92 -0.29
CA SER A 147 14.67 9.64 -1.40
C SER A 147 16.16 9.86 -1.21
N GLU A 148 16.64 9.90 0.03
CA GLU A 148 18.07 10.12 0.32
C GLU A 148 18.79 8.83 0.72
N GLU A 149 18.14 7.96 1.50
CA GLU A 149 18.82 6.85 2.19
C GLU A 149 18.57 5.47 1.57
N SER A 150 17.58 5.30 0.69
CA SER A 150 17.27 3.97 0.13
C SER A 150 18.46 3.43 -0.67
N LEU A 151 18.86 2.18 -0.42
CA LEU A 151 19.92 1.49 -1.17
C LEU A 151 19.43 1.01 -2.54
N GLU A 152 18.12 0.89 -2.73
CA GLU A 152 17.51 0.50 -4.00
C GLU A 152 17.34 1.74 -4.88
N ASN A 153 18.17 1.87 -5.91
CA ASN A 153 18.21 3.06 -6.77
C ASN A 153 16.84 3.39 -7.40
N ASP A 154 16.10 2.37 -7.84
CA ASP A 154 14.77 2.54 -8.44
C ASP A 154 13.76 3.08 -7.42
N ILE A 155 13.79 2.60 -6.17
CA ILE A 155 12.95 3.12 -5.08
C ILE A 155 13.32 4.56 -4.75
N ARG A 156 14.61 4.84 -4.62
CA ARG A 156 15.13 6.17 -4.30
C ARG A 156 14.71 7.20 -5.35
N ASP A 157 14.91 6.88 -6.63
CA ASP A 157 14.52 7.73 -7.74
C ASP A 157 12.99 7.89 -7.82
N PHE A 158 12.24 6.84 -7.48
CA PHE A 158 10.79 6.91 -7.46
C PHE A 158 10.26 7.82 -6.36
N ALA A 159 10.87 7.79 -5.17
CA ALA A 159 10.56 8.71 -4.08
C ALA A 159 10.88 10.16 -4.47
N LYS A 160 12.07 10.43 -5.02
CA LYS A 160 12.45 11.78 -5.54
C LYS A 160 11.44 12.29 -6.55
N LYS A 161 11.08 11.45 -7.53
CA LYS A 161 10.08 11.80 -8.53
C LYS A 161 8.72 12.10 -7.89
N THR A 162 8.29 11.29 -6.93
CA THR A 162 7.00 11.45 -6.24
C THR A 162 6.94 12.77 -5.48
N LEU A 163 8.00 13.14 -4.75
CA LEU A 163 8.14 14.42 -4.05
C LEU A 163 8.05 15.61 -5.02
N ASN A 164 8.74 15.53 -6.16
CA ASN A 164 8.78 16.61 -7.14
C ASN A 164 7.48 16.78 -7.95
N LEU A 165 6.66 15.73 -8.05
CA LEU A 165 5.40 15.78 -8.80
C LEU A 165 4.27 16.52 -8.06
N ASN A 166 4.40 16.70 -6.74
CA ASN A 166 3.36 17.34 -5.93
C ASN A 166 3.90 18.62 -5.26
N PRO A 167 3.45 19.81 -5.69
CA PRO A 167 3.91 21.08 -5.12
C PRO A 167 3.69 21.22 -3.61
N ALA A 168 2.67 20.54 -3.04
CA ALA A 168 2.42 20.57 -1.61
C ALA A 168 3.52 19.87 -0.79
N PHE A 169 4.14 18.84 -1.35
CA PHE A 169 5.25 18.14 -0.72
C PHE A 169 6.50 19.02 -0.68
N VAL A 170 6.81 19.68 -1.81
CA VAL A 170 7.96 20.61 -1.91
C VAL A 170 7.85 21.77 -0.91
N LYS A 171 6.66 22.37 -0.77
CA LYS A 171 6.43 23.47 0.17
C LYS A 171 6.61 23.05 1.63
N SER A 172 6.17 21.84 1.97
CA SER A 172 6.26 21.32 3.33
C SER A 172 7.73 21.08 3.76
N SER A 173 8.61 20.72 2.83
CA SER A 173 10.06 20.57 3.08
C SER A 173 10.78 21.91 3.35
N GLN A 174 10.22 23.04 2.89
CA GLN A 174 10.80 24.37 3.09
C GLN A 174 10.44 24.97 4.45
N ILE A 175 9.31 24.58 5.03
CA ILE A 175 8.85 25.07 6.34
C ILE A 175 9.60 24.38 7.49
N ALA A 176 10.06 23.14 7.31
CA ALA A 176 10.82 22.40 8.33
C ALA A 176 12.29 22.85 8.47
N ASN A 177 12.77 23.77 7.62
CA ASN A 177 14.16 24.27 7.60
C ASN A 177 14.29 25.74 8.04
N VAL A 178 13.29 26.26 8.76
CA VAL A 178 13.30 27.61 9.40
C VAL A 178 12.98 27.44 10.88
#